data_AF-A0A852VYY9-F1
#
_entry.id   AF-A0A852VYY9-F1
#
_cell.length_a   1.000
_cell.length_b   1.000
_cell.length_c   1.000
_cell.angle_alpha   90.00
_cell.angle_beta   90.00
_cell.angle_gamma   90.00
#
_symmetry.space_group_name_H-M   'P 1'
#
loop_
_entity.id
_entity.type
_entity.pdbx_description
1 polymer ?
#
loop_
_entity_poly.entity_id
_entity_poly.type
_entity_poly.pdbx_seq_one_letter_code
_entity_poly.pdbx_strand_id
1 'polypeptide(L)'
;MLRFPADTIRAQIVGVLTAWGMAPEQVVTTAAVMTHTDLSGIDSHGISMLMSYEELWRSERLRLHAQPEVVRRTSAMVQSRA
;
A
#
# COMPACT_ATOMS: atom_id res chain seq x y z
N MET A 1 -2.47 25.93 -5.21
CA MET A 1 -2.59 24.58 -4.63
C MET A 1 -3.83 23.93 -5.21
N LEU A 2 -3.70 22.78 -5.85
CA LEU A 2 -4.84 22.06 -6.42
C LEU A 2 -5.49 21.18 -5.34
N ARG A 3 -6.82 21.00 -5.40
CA ARG A 3 -7.57 20.11 -4.52
C ARG A 3 -8.23 19.03 -5.36
N PHE A 4 -8.13 17.79 -4.90
CA PHE A 4 -8.75 16.64 -5.55
C PHE A 4 -9.66 15.92 -4.54
N PRO A 5 -10.79 15.36 -4.98
CA PRO A 5 -11.59 14.48 -4.14
C PRO A 5 -10.79 13.26 -3.69
N ALA A 6 -10.99 12.81 -2.44
CA ALA A 6 -10.32 11.64 -1.91
C ALA A 6 -10.58 10.38 -2.73
N ASP A 7 -11.79 10.24 -3.29
CA ASP A 7 -12.13 9.11 -4.18
C ASP A 7 -11.31 9.12 -5.46
N THR A 8 -10.96 10.29 -6.00
CA THR A 8 -10.09 10.41 -7.18
C THR A 8 -8.68 9.97 -6.85
N ILE A 9 -8.14 10.39 -5.71
CA ILE A 9 -6.82 9.97 -5.23
C ILE A 9 -6.78 8.46 -4.98
N ARG A 10 -7.81 7.91 -4.32
CA ARG A 10 -7.93 6.46 -4.10
C ARG A 10 -7.97 5.69 -5.41
N ALA A 11 -8.76 6.15 -6.39
CA ALA A 11 -8.85 5.51 -7.70
C ALA A 11 -7.50 5.51 -8.43
N GLN A 12 -6.74 6.60 -8.34
CA GLN A 12 -5.38 6.68 -8.88
C GLN A 12 -4.45 5.64 -8.23
N ILE A 13 -4.47 5.54 -6.90
CA ILE A 13 -3.65 4.56 -6.17
C ILE A 13 -4.04 3.12 -6.56
N VAL A 14 -5.34 2.82 -6.61
CA VAL A 14 -5.84 1.50 -7.07
C VAL A 14 -5.35 1.19 -8.47
N GLY A 15 -5.44 2.13 -9.41
CA GLY A 15 -5.00 1.95 -10.79
C GLY A 15 -3.52 1.60 -10.88
N VAL A 16 -2.67 2.33 -10.16
CA VAL A 16 -1.22 2.09 -10.14
C VAL A 16 -0.88 0.73 -9.53
N LEU A 17 -1.40 0.43 -8.32
CA LEU A 17 -1.09 -0.84 -7.63
C LEU A 17 -1.60 -2.06 -8.42
N THR A 18 -2.78 -1.94 -9.05
CA THR A 18 -3.31 -2.99 -9.93
C THR A 18 -2.44 -3.18 -11.16
N ALA A 19 -1.98 -2.08 -11.78
CA ALA A 19 -1.10 -2.15 -12.95
C ALA A 19 0.26 -2.79 -12.65
N TRP A 20 0.77 -2.65 -11.43
CA TRP A 20 1.96 -3.37 -10.98
C TRP A 20 1.71 -4.85 -10.69
N GLY A 21 0.45 -5.28 -10.66
CA GLY A 21 0.04 -6.66 -10.43
C GLY A 21 -0.24 -6.99 -8.96
N MET A 22 -0.37 -6.03 -8.06
CA MET A 22 -0.68 -6.33 -6.64
C MET A 22 -1.96 -7.14 -6.48
N ALA A 23 -1.97 -8.07 -5.51
CA ALA A 23 -3.12 -8.91 -5.23
C ALA A 23 -4.38 -8.06 -4.92
N PRO A 24 -5.56 -8.35 -5.51
CA PRO A 24 -6.75 -7.49 -5.40
C PRO A 24 -7.17 -7.14 -3.97
N GLU A 25 -7.07 -8.10 -3.05
CA GLU A 25 -7.39 -7.90 -1.64
C GLU A 25 -6.40 -6.95 -0.93
N GLN A 26 -5.15 -6.92 -1.38
CA GLN A 26 -4.11 -6.02 -0.87
C GLN A 26 -4.23 -4.62 -1.48
N VAL A 27 -4.63 -4.51 -2.74
CA VAL A 27 -4.87 -3.22 -3.41
C VAL A 27 -5.90 -2.39 -2.63
N VAL A 28 -7.03 -3.00 -2.24
CA VAL A 28 -8.10 -2.30 -1.51
C VAL A 28 -7.59 -1.74 -0.18
N THR A 29 -6.91 -2.56 0.60
CA THR A 29 -6.37 -2.18 1.92
C THR A 29 -5.29 -1.11 1.78
N THR A 30 -4.35 -1.30 0.86
CA THR A 30 -3.22 -0.37 0.65
C THR A 30 -3.72 0.99 0.17
N ALA A 31 -4.62 1.02 -0.82
CA ALA A 31 -5.18 2.27 -1.31
C ALA A 31 -5.98 3.03 -0.24
N ALA A 32 -6.72 2.32 0.62
CA ALA A 32 -7.44 2.93 1.73
C ALA A 32 -6.49 3.58 2.75
N VAL A 33 -5.41 2.88 3.14
CA VAL A 33 -4.42 3.42 4.08
C VAL A 33 -3.72 4.65 3.48
N MET A 34 -3.21 4.56 2.25
CA MET A 34 -2.53 5.68 1.60
C MET A 34 -3.44 6.91 1.45
N THR A 35 -4.71 6.72 1.08
CA THR A 35 -5.69 7.82 0.99
C THR A 35 -5.97 8.44 2.35
N HIS A 36 -6.07 7.62 3.41
CA HIS A 36 -6.28 8.11 4.77
C HIS A 36 -5.06 8.91 5.28
N THR A 37 -3.86 8.51 4.90
CA THR A 37 -2.62 9.24 5.19
C THR A 37 -2.63 10.63 4.58
N ASP A 38 -3.04 10.77 3.31
CA ASP A 38 -3.21 12.08 2.66
C ASP A 38 -4.28 12.92 3.38
N LEU A 39 -5.43 12.33 3.74
CA LEU A 39 -6.50 13.01 4.47
C LEU A 39 -6.09 13.46 5.88
N SER A 40 -5.11 12.79 6.47
CA SER A 40 -4.56 13.12 7.79
C SER A 40 -3.49 14.22 7.73
N GLY A 41 -3.20 14.77 6.54
CA GLY A 41 -2.18 15.81 6.35
C GLY A 41 -0.75 15.29 6.43
N ILE A 42 -0.54 13.99 6.23
CA ILE A 42 0.79 13.37 6.20
C ILE A 42 1.22 13.23 4.74
N ASP A 43 1.40 14.36 4.08
CA ASP A 43 1.59 14.47 2.62
C ASP A 43 2.78 13.65 2.08
N SER A 44 3.77 13.37 2.93
CA SER A 44 4.97 12.59 2.57
C SER A 44 4.76 11.08 2.55
N HIS A 45 3.62 10.56 3.05
CA HIS A 45 3.42 9.11 3.26
C HIS A 45 2.13 8.55 2.61
N GLY A 46 1.38 9.37 1.87
CA GLY A 46 0.20 8.95 1.10
C GLY A 46 0.54 8.67 -0.36
N ILE A 47 -0.21 9.25 -1.30
CA ILE A 47 -0.01 9.01 -2.75
C ILE A 47 1.42 9.33 -3.23
N SER A 48 2.11 10.26 -2.58
CA SER A 48 3.50 10.64 -2.90
C SER A 48 4.49 9.48 -2.79
N MET A 49 4.22 8.48 -1.95
CA MET A 49 5.08 7.30 -1.77
C MET A 49 5.08 6.35 -2.97
N LEU A 50 4.14 6.46 -3.90
CA LEU A 50 4.11 5.59 -5.08
C LEU A 50 5.41 5.63 -5.88
N MET A 51 6.08 6.78 -5.97
CA MET A 51 7.37 6.88 -6.67
C MET A 51 8.45 6.02 -6.00
N SER A 52 8.58 6.10 -4.68
CA SER A 52 9.54 5.29 -3.93
C SER A 52 9.18 3.81 -3.93
N TYR A 53 7.90 3.47 -3.89
CA TYR A 53 7.45 2.08 -4.01
C TYR A 53 7.70 1.51 -5.41
N GLU A 54 7.61 2.33 -6.46
CA GLU A 54 7.98 1.92 -7.82
C GLU A 54 9.46 1.53 -7.90
N GLU A 55 10.35 2.31 -7.30
CA GLU A 55 11.78 1.99 -7.25
C GLU A 55 12.05 0.65 -6.54
N LEU A 56 11.36 0.41 -5.41
CA LEU A 56 11.45 -0.87 -4.69
C LEU A 56 10.87 -2.04 -5.48
N TRP A 57 9.76 -1.82 -6.18
CA TRP A 57 9.16 -2.84 -7.04
C TRP A 57 10.06 -3.19 -8.22
N ARG A 58 10.57 -2.19 -8.94
CA ARG A 58 11.46 -2.37 -10.09
C ARG A 58 12.80 -3.00 -9.72
N SER A 59 13.26 -2.81 -8.48
CA SER A 59 14.48 -3.44 -7.94
C SER A 59 14.22 -4.80 -7.29
N GLU A 60 13.01 -5.37 -7.43
CA GLU A 60 12.61 -6.67 -6.83
C GLU A 60 12.69 -6.72 -5.29
N ARG A 61 12.76 -5.55 -4.65
CA ARG A 61 12.79 -5.39 -3.19
C ARG A 61 11.40 -5.30 -2.57
N LEU A 62 10.35 -5.17 -3.40
CA LEU A 62 8.96 -5.20 -3.00
C LEU A 62 8.24 -6.38 -3.69
N ARG A 63 7.65 -7.26 -2.89
CA ARG A 63 6.86 -8.41 -3.36
C ARG A 63 5.37 -8.09 -3.27
N LEU A 64 4.74 -7.87 -4.42
CA LEU A 64 3.34 -7.43 -4.52
C LEU A 64 2.29 -8.53 -4.28
N HIS A 65 2.75 -9.77 -4.13
CA HIS A 65 1.92 -10.95 -3.85
C HIS A 65 2.32 -11.63 -2.53
N ALA A 66 3.16 -10.99 -1.71
CA ALA A 66 3.59 -11.56 -0.45
C ALA A 66 2.39 -11.72 0.48
N GLN A 67 2.16 -12.94 0.98
CA GLN A 67 1.15 -13.22 1.98
C GLN A 67 1.85 -13.55 3.30
N PRO A 68 1.47 -12.91 4.42
CA PRO A 68 2.10 -13.17 5.70
C PRO A 68 1.80 -14.61 6.16
N GLU A 69 2.86 -15.34 6.50
CA GLU A 69 2.79 -16.69 7.07
C GLU A 69 3.08 -16.64 8.57
N VAL A 70 2.24 -17.27 9.38
CA VAL A 70 2.46 -17.37 10.84
C VAL A 70 3.51 -18.42 11.14
N VAL A 71 4.66 -17.99 11.66
CA VAL A 71 5.78 -18.88 12.00
C VAL A 71 5.78 -19.30 13.47
N ARG A 72 5.17 -18.50 14.35
CA ARG A 72 5.05 -18.80 15.78
C ARG A 72 3.82 -18.12 16.38
N ARG A 73 3.14 -18.83 17.27
CA ARG A 73 1.96 -18.33 18.00
C ARG A 73 2.03 -18.74 19.48
N THR A 74 1.73 -17.78 20.35
CA THR A 74 1.44 -18.02 21.79
C THR A 74 0.04 -17.48 22.12
N SER A 75 -0.36 -17.47 23.39
CA SER A 75 -1.65 -16.95 23.82
C SER A 75 -1.85 -15.45 23.58
N ALA A 76 -0.77 -14.68 23.51
CA ALA A 76 -0.82 -13.21 23.39
C ALA A 76 0.08 -12.65 22.27
N MET A 77 0.74 -13.50 21.48
CA MET A 77 1.69 -13.05 20.46
C MET A 77 1.58 -13.90 19.19
N VAL A 78 1.70 -13.24 18.05
CA VAL A 78 1.89 -13.86 16.74
C VAL A 78 3.14 -13.28 16.11
N GLN A 79 4.01 -14.15 15.59
CA GLN A 79 5.10 -13.78 14.72
C GLN A 79 4.77 -14.29 13.31
N SER A 80 4.85 -13.40 12.34
CA SER A 80 4.68 -13.73 10.93
C SER A 80 5.90 -13.33 10.11
N ARG A 81 6.07 -13.98 8.96
CA ARG A 81 7.04 -13.63 7.92
C ARG A 81 6.28 -13.27 6.65
N ALA A 82 6.75 -12.27 5.90
CA ALA A 82 6.26 -11.90 4.57
C ALA A 82 7.43 -11.92 3.56
#